data_AF-A0A7G8BQT3-F1
#
_entry.id   AF-A0A7G8BQT3-F1
#
_cell.length_a   1.000
_cell.length_b   1.000
_cell.length_c   1.000
_cell.angle_alpha   90.00
_cell.angle_beta   90.00
_cell.angle_gamma   90.00
#
_symmetry.space_group_name_H-M   'P 1'
#
loop_
_entity.id
_entity.type
_entity.pdbx_description
1 polymer ?
#
loop_
_entity_poly.entity_id
_entity_poly.type
_entity_poly.pdbx_seq_one_letter_code
_entity_poly.pdbx_strand_id
1 'polypeptide(L)'
;MRRELWPDGDDHDVEIAAFFVGLLEEPEAVLVAEDDGLLIGVAELSLRRDVAGLEGRLTGYVEGLFVRPAFRGRDVGLRLLRASQEWARERGCVVFASDRAGRVVLDWRFSA
;
A
#
# COMPACT_ATOMS: atom_id res chain seq x y z
N MET A 1 -1.16 2.95 -12.57
CA MET A 1 -1.39 1.54 -12.16
C MET A 1 -2.70 1.34 -11.40
N ARG A 2 -3.29 2.35 -10.72
CA ARG A 2 -4.61 2.22 -10.06
C ARG A 2 -5.73 1.66 -10.96
N ARG A 3 -5.84 2.13 -12.21
CA ARG A 3 -6.79 1.57 -13.21
C ARG A 3 -6.60 0.07 -13.51
N GLU A 4 -5.39 -0.47 -13.32
CA GLU A 4 -5.15 -1.92 -13.47
C GLU A 4 -5.43 -2.69 -12.18
N LEU A 5 -5.26 -2.05 -11.02
CA LEU A 5 -5.51 -2.64 -9.70
C LEU A 5 -7.02 -2.65 -9.37
N TRP A 6 -7.70 -1.52 -9.61
CA TRP A 6 -9.13 -1.31 -9.41
C TRP A 6 -9.76 -0.86 -10.73
N PRO A 7 -10.09 -1.81 -11.63
CA PRO A 7 -10.60 -1.49 -12.96
C PRO A 7 -11.98 -0.84 -12.93
N ASP A 8 -12.75 -1.07 -11.86
CA ASP A 8 -14.09 -0.49 -11.66
C ASP A 8 -14.05 0.81 -10.83
N GLY A 9 -12.86 1.34 -10.53
CA GLY A 9 -12.72 2.61 -9.83
C GLY A 9 -12.82 3.77 -10.82
N ASP A 10 -13.94 4.47 -10.82
CA ASP A 10 -14.21 5.56 -11.77
C ASP A 10 -13.58 6.89 -11.34
N ASP A 11 -13.19 7.03 -10.07
CA ASP A 11 -12.77 8.31 -9.47
C ASP A 11 -11.25 8.47 -9.26
N HIS A 12 -10.43 7.53 -9.75
CA HIS A 12 -8.97 7.54 -9.50
C HIS A 12 -8.30 8.88 -9.85
N ASP A 13 -8.65 9.47 -10.99
CA ASP A 13 -8.03 10.72 -11.45
C ASP A 13 -8.43 11.90 -10.56
N VAL A 14 -9.65 11.90 -10.05
CA VAL A 14 -10.19 12.93 -9.14
C VAL A 14 -9.48 12.82 -7.78
N GLU A 15 -9.34 11.63 -7.24
CA GLU A 15 -8.64 11.40 -5.97
C GLU A 15 -7.16 11.78 -6.05
N ILE A 16 -6.48 11.41 -7.14
CA ILE A 16 -5.07 11.80 -7.36
C ILE A 16 -4.94 13.32 -7.42
N ALA A 17 -5.82 14.00 -8.16
CA ALA A 17 -5.83 15.45 -8.23
C ALA A 17 -6.09 16.08 -6.86
N ALA A 18 -7.06 15.56 -6.11
CA ALA A 18 -7.41 16.00 -4.76
C ALA A 18 -6.23 15.86 -3.79
N PHE A 19 -5.50 14.74 -3.82
CA PHE A 19 -4.28 14.56 -3.05
C PHE A 19 -3.22 15.63 -3.36
N PHE A 20 -2.92 15.88 -4.63
CA PHE A 20 -1.90 16.86 -5.02
C PHE A 20 -2.27 18.31 -4.70
N VAL A 21 -3.56 18.63 -4.55
CA VAL A 21 -4.01 19.94 -4.07
C VAL A 21 -4.23 20.00 -2.55
N GLY A 22 -3.89 18.93 -1.82
CA GLY A 22 -3.95 18.87 -0.36
C GLY A 22 -5.36 18.67 0.22
N LEU A 23 -6.31 18.17 -0.57
CA LEU A 23 -7.67 17.83 -0.12
C LEU A 23 -7.76 16.41 0.47
N LEU A 24 -6.80 15.54 0.16
CA LEU A 24 -6.67 14.21 0.74
C LEU A 24 -5.28 14.07 1.37
N GLU A 25 -5.21 13.41 2.52
CA GLU A 25 -3.96 13.16 3.26
C GLU A 25 -3.25 11.87 2.79
N GLU A 26 -3.97 10.96 2.14
CA GLU A 26 -3.47 9.65 1.71
C GLU A 26 -3.29 9.57 0.19
N PRO A 27 -2.30 8.79 -0.29
CA PRO A 27 -1.39 7.94 0.48
C PRO A 27 -0.22 8.70 1.12
N GLU A 28 0.29 8.18 2.24
CA GLU A 28 1.51 8.68 2.91
C GLU A 28 2.79 8.34 2.13
N ALA A 29 2.77 7.20 1.42
CA ALA A 29 3.84 6.85 0.51
C ALA A 29 3.38 5.93 -0.61
N VAL A 30 4.11 6.00 -1.72
CA VAL A 30 3.96 5.08 -2.85
C VAL A 30 5.33 4.50 -3.18
N LEU A 31 5.48 3.18 -3.04
CA LEU A 31 6.67 2.45 -3.46
C LEU A 31 6.44 1.87 -4.85
N VAL A 32 7.46 1.95 -5.71
CA VAL A 32 7.39 1.41 -7.08
C VAL A 32 8.47 0.35 -7.30
N ALA A 33 8.12 -0.68 -8.06
CA ALA A 33 9.07 -1.61 -8.61
C ALA A 33 9.34 -1.23 -10.07
N GLU A 34 10.60 -1.10 -10.42
CA GLU A 34 11.07 -0.76 -11.77
C GLU A 34 11.92 -1.90 -12.34
N ASP A 35 11.79 -2.14 -13.64
CA ASP A 35 12.64 -3.05 -14.43
C ASP A 35 12.99 -2.33 -15.74
N ASP A 36 14.27 -1.98 -15.94
CA ASP A 36 14.77 -1.21 -17.09
C ASP A 36 13.94 0.05 -17.43
N GLY A 37 13.68 0.91 -16.43
CA GLY A 37 12.90 2.15 -16.61
C GLY A 37 11.40 1.94 -16.74
N LEU A 38 10.92 0.69 -16.75
CA LEU A 38 9.51 0.35 -16.78
C LEU A 38 8.99 0.11 -15.37
N LEU A 39 7.93 0.83 -14.98
CA LEU A 39 7.21 0.53 -13.75
C LEU A 39 6.44 -0.79 -13.89
N ILE A 40 6.77 -1.77 -13.04
CA ILE A 40 6.23 -3.13 -13.07
C ILE A 40 5.39 -3.50 -11.84
N GLY A 41 5.46 -2.70 -10.78
CA GLY A 41 4.57 -2.83 -9.62
C GLY A 41 4.52 -1.59 -8.75
N VAL A 42 3.53 -1.54 -7.88
CA VAL A 42 3.29 -0.43 -6.94
C VAL A 42 2.76 -0.95 -5.62
N ALA A 43 3.12 -0.28 -4.52
CA ALA A 43 2.48 -0.40 -3.22
C ALA A 43 2.10 1.00 -2.70
N GLU A 44 0.82 1.21 -2.41
CA GLU A 44 0.30 2.44 -1.80
C GLU A 44 0.11 2.23 -0.30
N LEU A 45 0.66 3.13 0.51
CA LEU A 45 0.82 2.97 1.95
C LEU A 45 0.24 4.16 2.71
N SER A 46 -0.36 3.88 3.86
CA SER A 46 -0.89 4.89 4.79
C SER A 46 -0.44 4.58 6.23
N LEU A 47 -0.60 5.58 7.11
CA LEU A 47 -0.42 5.46 8.55
C LEU A 47 -1.78 5.53 9.24
N ARG A 48 -2.28 4.39 9.72
CA ARG A 48 -3.61 4.29 10.33
C ARG A 48 -3.53 4.19 11.85
N ARG A 49 -4.56 4.71 12.54
CA ARG A 49 -4.81 4.50 13.99
C ARG A 49 -6.22 4.01 14.29
N ASP A 50 -7.03 3.92 13.25
CA ASP A 50 -8.47 3.68 13.21
C ASP A 50 -8.80 2.31 12.59
N VAL A 51 -7.83 1.40 12.55
CA VAL A 51 -8.05 0.04 12.04
C VAL A 51 -8.85 -0.77 13.07
N ALA A 52 -9.96 -1.35 12.64
CA ALA A 52 -10.83 -2.17 13.47
C ALA A 52 -10.07 -3.30 14.18
N GLY A 53 -10.15 -3.35 15.50
CA GLY A 53 -9.43 -4.31 16.35
C GLY A 53 -7.97 -3.95 16.66
N LEU A 54 -7.48 -2.80 16.20
CA LEU A 54 -6.14 -2.27 16.45
C LEU A 54 -6.18 -0.79 16.88
N GLU A 55 -7.30 -0.33 17.40
CA GLU A 55 -7.55 1.08 17.68
C GLU A 55 -6.44 1.70 18.54
N GLY A 56 -5.96 2.88 18.12
CA GLY A 56 -4.88 3.61 18.79
C GLY A 56 -3.46 3.10 18.48
N ARG A 57 -3.30 1.91 17.90
CA ARG A 57 -1.98 1.38 17.49
C ARG A 57 -1.59 1.99 16.15
N LEU A 58 -0.44 2.66 16.10
CA LEU A 58 0.10 3.15 14.84
C LEU A 58 0.42 1.97 13.92
N THR A 59 -0.32 1.89 12.82
CA THR A 59 -0.35 0.76 11.90
C THR A 59 0.11 1.21 10.53
N GLY A 60 1.17 0.58 10.00
CA GLY A 60 1.50 0.71 8.59
C GLY A 60 0.52 -0.10 7.78
N TYR A 61 -0.16 0.53 6.84
CA TYR A 61 -1.27 -0.10 6.13
C TYR A 61 -1.03 -0.12 4.63
N VAL A 62 -1.27 -1.27 4.00
CA VAL A 62 -1.22 -1.43 2.54
C VAL A 62 -2.62 -1.21 2.00
N GLU A 63 -2.84 -0.06 1.37
CA GLU A 63 -4.10 0.30 0.67
C GLU A 63 -4.20 -0.44 -0.66
N GLY A 64 -3.09 -0.52 -1.38
CA GLY A 64 -3.02 -1.17 -2.68
C GLY A 64 -1.67 -1.82 -2.91
N LEU A 65 -1.66 -3.03 -3.45
CA LEU A 65 -0.47 -3.72 -3.92
C LEU A 65 -0.75 -4.35 -5.27
N PHE A 66 0.00 -3.93 -6.29
CA PHE A 66 -0.19 -4.40 -7.65
C PHE A 66 1.13 -4.74 -8.32
N VAL A 67 1.13 -5.82 -9.11
CA VAL A 67 2.21 -6.19 -10.02
C VAL A 67 1.58 -6.47 -11.38
N ARG A 68 2.17 -5.89 -12.44
CA ARG A 68 1.72 -6.10 -13.83
C ARG A 68 1.70 -7.59 -14.14
N PRO A 69 0.67 -8.13 -14.81
CA PRO A 69 0.51 -9.57 -15.04
C PRO A 69 1.76 -10.27 -15.58
N ALA A 70 2.46 -9.66 -16.54
CA ALA A 70 3.66 -10.22 -17.18
C ALA A 70 4.88 -10.40 -16.24
N PHE A 71 4.87 -9.72 -15.08
CA PHE A 71 5.96 -9.72 -14.10
C PHE A 71 5.60 -10.46 -12.80
N ARG A 72 4.41 -11.08 -12.75
CA ARG A 72 4.00 -11.94 -11.63
C ARG A 72 4.81 -13.24 -11.62
N GLY A 73 4.92 -13.86 -10.44
CA GLY A 73 5.73 -15.07 -10.24
C GLY A 73 7.25 -14.82 -10.18
N ARG A 74 7.68 -13.56 -10.11
CA ARG A 74 9.10 -13.13 -10.03
C ARG A 74 9.45 -12.42 -8.72
N ASP A 75 8.72 -12.74 -7.65
CA ASP A 75 8.87 -12.13 -6.31
C ASP A 75 8.72 -10.60 -6.21
N VAL A 76 8.30 -9.91 -7.28
CA VAL A 76 8.13 -8.44 -7.29
C VAL A 76 7.20 -7.98 -6.17
N GLY A 77 6.04 -8.65 -6.00
CA GLY A 77 5.09 -8.33 -4.95
C GLY A 77 5.65 -8.59 -3.54
N LEU A 78 6.46 -9.64 -3.38
CA LEU A 78 7.12 -9.94 -2.11
C LEU A 78 8.19 -8.90 -1.76
N ARG A 79 8.95 -8.43 -2.75
CA ARG A 79 9.95 -7.37 -2.58
C ARG A 79 9.29 -6.04 -2.22
N LEU A 80 8.20 -5.68 -2.90
CA LEU A 80 7.39 -4.51 -2.55
C LEU A 80 6.86 -4.63 -1.12
N LEU A 81 6.28 -5.77 -0.74
CA LEU A 81 5.75 -6.00 0.61
C LEU A 81 6.83 -5.83 1.68
N ARG A 82 8.04 -6.38 1.46
CA ARG A 82 9.17 -6.22 2.40
C ARG A 82 9.61 -4.76 2.53
N ALA A 83 9.72 -4.05 1.42
CA ALA A 83 10.02 -2.62 1.43
C ALA A 83 8.94 -1.81 2.17
N SER A 84 7.66 -2.17 2.02
CA SER A 84 6.55 -1.56 2.75
C SER A 84 6.64 -1.82 4.26
N GLN A 85 7.08 -3.01 4.68
CA GLN A 85 7.32 -3.31 6.10
C GLN A 85 8.48 -2.47 6.66
N GLU A 86 9.59 -2.39 5.94
CA GLU A 86 10.74 -1.55 6.32
C GLU A 86 10.33 -0.08 6.48
N TRP A 87 9.62 0.45 5.49
CA TRP A 87 9.02 1.78 5.52
C TRP A 87 8.13 2.03 6.75
N ALA A 88 7.33 1.04 7.14
CA ALA A 88 6.44 1.14 8.30
C ALA A 88 7.24 1.14 9.62
N ARG A 89 8.30 0.33 9.72
CA ARG A 89 9.20 0.34 10.90
C ARG A 89 9.90 1.67 11.08
N GLU A 90 10.38 2.26 9.99
CA GLU A 90 11.02 3.58 10.01
C GLU A 90 10.07 4.69 10.51
N ARG A 91 8.76 4.49 10.37
CA ARG A 91 7.70 5.39 10.87
C ARG A 91 7.24 5.07 12.29
N GLY A 92 7.86 4.08 12.94
CA GLY A 92 7.51 3.66 14.30
C GLY A 92 6.18 2.90 14.40
N CYS A 93 5.70 2.34 13.29
CA CYS A 93 4.51 1.48 13.32
C CYS A 93 4.78 0.24 14.17
N VAL A 94 3.79 -0.15 14.98
CA VAL A 94 3.84 -1.34 15.84
C VAL A 94 3.00 -2.49 15.29
N VAL A 95 2.30 -2.26 14.18
CA VAL A 95 1.52 -3.24 13.43
C VAL A 95 1.69 -2.95 11.94
N PHE A 96 1.61 -4.01 11.15
CA PHE A 96 1.51 -3.92 9.69
C PHE A 96 0.31 -4.73 9.20
N ALA A 97 -0.53 -4.10 8.39
CA ALA A 97 -1.82 -4.67 8.00
C ALA A 97 -2.24 -4.25 6.59
N SER A 98 -3.31 -4.87 6.13
CA SER A 98 -4.06 -4.53 4.92
C SER A 98 -5.49 -5.06 5.11
N ASP A 99 -6.40 -4.84 4.17
CA ASP A 99 -7.66 -5.60 4.12
C ASP A 99 -7.80 -6.40 2.83
N ARG A 100 -8.68 -7.39 2.90
CA ARG A 100 -9.17 -8.10 1.72
C ARG A 100 -10.59 -8.57 1.95
N ALA A 101 -11.49 -8.23 1.03
CA ALA A 101 -12.89 -8.65 1.08
C ALA A 101 -13.56 -8.29 2.43
N GLY A 102 -13.29 -7.06 2.91
CA GLY A 102 -13.87 -6.53 4.15
C GLY A 102 -13.27 -7.10 5.44
N ARG A 103 -12.09 -7.73 5.37
CA ARG A 103 -11.42 -8.31 6.53
C ARG A 103 -10.01 -7.78 6.64
N VAL A 104 -9.64 -7.32 7.83
CA VAL A 104 -8.27 -6.93 8.14
C VAL A 104 -7.37 -8.18 8.14
N VAL A 105 -6.27 -8.10 7.38
CA VAL A 105 -5.21 -9.09 7.32
C VAL A 105 -4.01 -8.51 8.05
N LEU A 106 -3.59 -9.20 9.12
CA LEU A 106 -2.44 -8.81 9.92
C LEU A 106 -1.19 -9.55 9.44
N ASP A 107 -0.08 -8.84 9.38
CA ASP A 107 1.23 -9.49 9.32
C ASP A 107 1.74 -9.79 10.74
N TRP A 108 1.54 -11.03 11.17
CA TRP A 108 2.00 -11.50 12.48
C TRP A 108 3.52 -11.61 12.61
N ARG A 109 4.26 -11.55 11.49
CA ARG A 109 5.74 -11.53 11.49
C ARG A 109 6.30 -10.11 11.58
N PHE A 110 5.44 -9.10 11.55
CA PHE A 110 5.86 -7.72 11.72
C PHE A 110 6.22 -7.45 13.18
N SER A 111 7.52 -7.49 13.47
CA SER A 111 8.10 -6.87 14.67
C SER A 111 8.61 -5.47 14.32
N ALA A 112 8.29 -4.49 15.17
CA ALA A 112 8.85 -3.15 15.11
C ALA A 112 10.36 -3.17 15.38
#